data_AF-A0A3B8WMM3-F1
#
_entry.id   AF-A0A3B8WMM3-F1
#
_cell.length_a   1.000
_cell.length_b   1.000
_cell.length_c   1.000
_cell.angle_alpha   90.00
_cell.angle_beta   90.00
_cell.angle_gamma   90.00
#
_symmetry.space_group_name_H-M   'P 1'
#
loop_
_entity.id
_entity.type
_entity.pdbx_description
1 polymer ?
#
loop_
_entity_poly.entity_id
_entity_poly.type
_entity_poly.pdbx_seq_one_letter_code
_entity_poly.pdbx_strand_id
1 'polypeptide(L)'
;VSQLVAEVDRIASAAQFNGMNMLTGRFAQSTGENTVTGSMWFHIGANMDQRMQVFIGTMTSEALGIREIGTENVMSLAAPDLANRAIGTIDEALKKINKQRADLGGYQNRMEYAVRGLDVSAENMQASESRIRDTDMAAQMVEFTKNQVLTQAGTAMLAQANAQSQTVLSLLR
;
A
#
# COMPACT_ATOMS: atom_id res chain seq x y z
N VAL A 1 18.30 -6.17 -36.42
CA VAL A 1 17.02 -5.58 -35.96
C VAL A 1 16.02 -6.64 -35.53
N SER A 2 15.75 -7.68 -36.34
CA SER A 2 14.85 -8.78 -35.94
C SER A 2 15.15 -9.39 -34.55
N GLN A 3 16.42 -9.63 -34.20
CA GLN A 3 16.79 -10.13 -32.87
C GLN A 3 16.47 -9.16 -31.72
N LEU A 4 16.63 -7.85 -31.94
CA LEU A 4 16.29 -6.84 -30.93
C LEU A 4 14.77 -6.71 -30.76
N VAL A 5 14.02 -6.84 -31.86
CA VAL A 5 12.55 -6.85 -31.82
C VAL A 5 12.04 -8.08 -31.08
N ALA A 6 12.62 -9.26 -31.34
CA ALA A 6 12.32 -10.47 -30.59
C ALA A 6 12.62 -10.32 -29.10
N GLU A 7 13.70 -9.62 -28.75
CA GLU A 7 14.03 -9.33 -27.35
C GLU A 7 13.02 -8.39 -26.69
N VAL A 8 12.51 -7.37 -27.40
CA VAL A 8 11.43 -6.50 -26.91
C VAL A 8 10.17 -7.32 -26.61
N ASP A 9 9.77 -8.23 -27.50
CA ASP A 9 8.61 -9.08 -27.28
C ASP A 9 8.83 -10.10 -26.16
N ARG A 10 10.06 -10.62 -26.02
CA ARG A 10 10.45 -11.49 -24.91
C ARG A 10 10.34 -10.74 -23.57
N ILE A 11 10.82 -9.50 -23.49
CA ILE A 11 10.71 -8.67 -22.28
C ILE A 11 9.24 -8.38 -21.97
N ALA A 12 8.44 -7.99 -22.97
CA ALA A 12 7.03 -7.69 -22.78
C ALA A 12 6.22 -8.90 -22.28
N SER A 13 6.54 -10.10 -22.76
CA SER A 13 5.86 -11.35 -22.38
C SER A 13 6.38 -11.97 -21.08
N ALA A 14 7.68 -11.81 -20.76
CA ALA A 14 8.29 -12.37 -19.56
C ALA A 14 8.21 -11.46 -18.33
N ALA A 15 7.92 -10.17 -18.50
CA ALA A 15 7.75 -9.22 -17.41
C ALA A 15 6.48 -9.54 -16.60
N GLN A 16 6.66 -10.31 -15.53
CA GLN A 16 5.58 -10.75 -14.65
C GLN A 16 5.79 -10.31 -13.20
N PHE A 17 4.68 -10.05 -12.52
CA PHE A 17 4.65 -9.88 -11.06
C PHE A 17 3.61 -10.84 -10.49
N ASN A 18 4.03 -11.70 -9.55
CA ASN A 18 3.17 -12.73 -8.96
C ASN A 18 2.40 -13.58 -10.01
N GLY A 19 3.09 -13.97 -11.09
CA GLY A 19 2.51 -14.75 -12.20
C GLY A 19 1.59 -13.97 -13.15
N MET A 20 1.41 -12.66 -12.97
CA MET A 20 0.64 -11.81 -13.87
C MET A 20 1.58 -11.08 -14.83
N ASN A 21 1.34 -11.20 -16.13
CA ASN A 21 2.07 -10.43 -17.14
C ASN A 21 1.66 -8.96 -17.07
N MET A 22 2.65 -8.08 -16.90
CA MET A 22 2.43 -6.66 -16.67
C MET A 22 2.32 -5.85 -17.97
N LEU A 23 3.10 -6.22 -19.00
CA LEU A 23 3.31 -5.40 -20.20
C LEU A 23 2.50 -5.84 -21.43
N THR A 24 1.61 -6.82 -21.29
CA THR A 24 0.83 -7.40 -22.39
C THR A 24 -0.53 -6.74 -22.59
N GLY A 25 -0.75 -5.55 -22.03
CA GLY A 25 -2.01 -4.80 -22.18
C GLY A 25 -3.16 -5.25 -21.28
N ARG A 26 -2.96 -6.28 -20.45
CA ARG A 26 -3.97 -6.79 -19.53
C ARG A 26 -4.57 -5.70 -18.64
N PHE A 27 -3.75 -4.74 -18.20
CA PHE A 27 -4.11 -3.64 -17.30
C PHE A 27 -4.14 -2.27 -18.00
N ALA A 28 -4.29 -2.24 -19.32
CA ALA A 28 -4.33 -1.00 -20.08
C ALA A 28 -5.63 -0.22 -19.80
N GLN A 29 -5.60 1.10 -20.05
CA GLN A 29 -6.81 1.89 -20.07
C GLN A 29 -7.66 1.52 -21.30
N SER A 30 -8.97 1.39 -21.13
CA SER A 30 -9.89 1.07 -22.23
C SER A 30 -10.04 2.26 -23.18
N THR A 31 -9.18 2.34 -24.18
CA THR A 31 -9.22 3.37 -25.24
C THR A 31 -9.82 2.86 -26.56
N GLY A 32 -10.41 1.66 -26.57
CA GLY A 32 -11.05 1.05 -27.75
C GLY A 32 -10.10 0.25 -28.66
N GLU A 33 -8.79 0.48 -28.56
CA GLU A 33 -7.75 -0.25 -29.33
C GLU A 33 -7.12 -1.44 -28.57
N ASN A 34 -7.35 -1.53 -27.25
CA ASN A 34 -6.75 -2.56 -26.38
C ASN A 34 -7.80 -3.50 -25.79
N THR A 35 -7.46 -4.80 -25.72
CA THR A 35 -8.28 -5.80 -25.03
C THR A 35 -7.96 -5.80 -23.53
N VAL A 36 -8.66 -4.96 -22.77
CA VAL A 36 -8.50 -4.90 -21.31
C VAL A 36 -9.06 -6.17 -20.69
N THR A 37 -8.18 -6.97 -20.08
CA THR A 37 -8.53 -8.28 -19.49
C THR A 37 -8.53 -8.24 -17.96
N GLY A 38 -8.08 -7.14 -17.35
CA GLY A 38 -8.14 -6.95 -15.90
C GLY A 38 -7.85 -5.52 -15.49
N SER A 39 -8.11 -5.22 -14.21
CA SER A 39 -7.81 -3.92 -13.60
C SER A 39 -6.83 -4.11 -12.44
N MET A 40 -5.80 -3.27 -12.37
CA MET A 40 -4.85 -3.28 -11.26
C MET A 40 -5.23 -2.21 -10.25
N TRP A 41 -5.62 -2.65 -9.05
CA TRP A 41 -5.97 -1.78 -7.93
C TRP A 41 -5.02 -2.03 -6.76
N PHE A 42 -4.52 -0.96 -6.18
CA PHE A 42 -3.77 -0.97 -4.93
C PHE A 42 -4.64 -0.39 -3.83
N HIS A 43 -4.82 -1.13 -2.74
CA HIS A 43 -5.44 -0.60 -1.53
C HIS A 43 -4.36 0.14 -0.73
N ILE A 44 -4.55 1.43 -0.51
CA ILE A 44 -3.52 2.34 0.03
C ILE A 44 -3.95 2.98 1.35
N GLY A 45 -4.95 2.42 2.01
CA GLY A 45 -5.47 2.93 3.27
C GLY A 45 -6.28 1.89 4.01
N ALA A 46 -6.69 2.20 5.23
CA ALA A 46 -7.39 1.28 6.12
C ALA A 46 -8.91 1.27 5.90
N ASN A 47 -9.46 2.29 5.23
CA ASN A 47 -10.89 2.48 5.07
C ASN A 47 -11.38 2.13 3.66
N MET A 48 -12.70 1.97 3.55
CA MET A 48 -13.38 1.75 2.28
C MET A 48 -13.03 2.86 1.27
N ASP A 49 -12.96 2.48 -0.01
CA ASP A 49 -12.66 3.35 -1.16
C ASP A 49 -11.26 4.00 -1.18
N GLN A 50 -10.38 3.68 -0.24
CA GLN A 50 -8.97 4.12 -0.27
C GLN A 50 -8.14 3.23 -1.20
N ARG A 51 -8.39 3.34 -2.50
CA ARG A 51 -7.69 2.57 -3.54
C ARG A 51 -7.21 3.43 -4.70
N MET A 52 -6.10 3.01 -5.30
CA MET A 52 -5.52 3.62 -6.49
C MET A 52 -5.53 2.61 -7.64
N GLN A 53 -6.08 3.01 -8.78
CA GLN A 53 -5.93 2.25 -10.02
C GLN A 53 -4.65 2.64 -10.73
N VAL A 54 -3.91 1.66 -11.24
CA VAL A 54 -2.72 1.88 -12.06
C VAL A 54 -2.95 1.23 -13.42
N PHE A 55 -2.55 1.95 -14.47
CA PHE A 55 -2.67 1.47 -15.85
C PHE A 55 -1.30 1.16 -16.43
N ILE A 56 -1.21 0.02 -17.11
CA ILE A 56 -0.03 -0.36 -17.89
C ILE A 56 -0.47 -0.70 -19.30
N GLY A 57 -0.03 0.10 -20.26
CA GLY A 57 -0.27 -0.14 -21.68
C GLY A 57 0.51 -1.35 -22.21
N THR A 58 0.10 -1.84 -23.37
CA THR A 58 0.81 -2.88 -24.11
C THR A 58 2.15 -2.36 -24.61
N MET A 59 3.25 -3.06 -24.30
CA MET A 59 4.62 -2.67 -24.68
C MET A 59 5.31 -3.69 -25.61
N THR A 60 4.52 -4.51 -26.31
CA THR A 60 4.99 -5.42 -27.36
C THR A 60 5.42 -4.63 -28.61
N SER A 61 6.30 -5.22 -29.43
CA SER A 61 6.78 -4.61 -30.67
C SER A 61 5.67 -4.22 -31.65
N GLU A 62 4.57 -4.98 -31.66
CA GLU A 62 3.36 -4.71 -32.46
C GLU A 62 2.62 -3.46 -31.98
N ALA A 63 2.30 -3.37 -30.68
CA ALA A 63 1.68 -2.18 -30.08
C ALA A 63 2.54 -0.90 -30.19
N LEU A 64 3.86 -1.07 -30.26
CA LEU A 64 4.83 0.00 -30.47
C LEU A 64 4.97 0.40 -31.96
N GLY A 65 4.40 -0.36 -32.90
CA GLY A 65 4.46 -0.09 -34.34
C GLY A 65 5.80 -0.46 -35.00
N ILE A 66 6.64 -1.24 -34.29
CA ILE A 66 7.96 -1.68 -34.80
C ILE A 66 7.81 -2.93 -35.68
N ARG A 67 6.75 -3.72 -35.44
CA ARG A 67 6.29 -4.83 -36.26
C ARG A 67 4.97 -4.45 -36.92
N GLU A 68 4.81 -4.78 -38.20
CA GLU A 68 3.59 -4.52 -38.94
C GLU A 68 2.46 -5.46 -38.48
N ILE A 69 1.24 -4.94 -38.35
CA ILE A 69 0.10 -5.72 -37.87
C ILE A 69 -0.25 -6.81 -38.90
N GLY A 70 -0.31 -8.06 -38.46
CA GLY A 70 -0.75 -9.20 -39.28
C GLY A 70 0.29 -9.78 -40.25
N THR A 71 1.46 -9.17 -40.37
CA THR A 71 2.57 -9.70 -41.18
C THR A 71 3.80 -9.66 -40.28
N GLU A 72 4.35 -10.81 -39.88
CA GLU A 72 5.55 -10.97 -39.00
C GLU A 72 6.84 -10.27 -39.54
N ASN A 73 6.70 -9.40 -40.54
CA ASN A 73 7.73 -8.57 -41.11
C ASN A 73 8.10 -7.46 -40.12
N VAL A 74 9.33 -7.55 -39.65
CA VAL A 74 10.02 -6.46 -38.99
C VAL A 74 10.33 -5.39 -40.05
N MET A 75 10.24 -4.11 -39.67
CA MET A 75 10.63 -3.00 -40.53
C MET A 75 11.98 -3.25 -41.22
N SER A 76 11.99 -3.13 -42.54
CA SER A 76 13.20 -3.33 -43.35
C SER A 76 14.05 -2.07 -43.35
N LEU A 77 15.36 -2.23 -43.19
CA LEU A 77 16.35 -1.15 -43.33
C LEU A 77 17.12 -1.25 -44.66
N ALA A 78 16.61 -2.05 -45.61
CA ALA A 78 17.32 -2.35 -46.85
C ALA A 78 17.41 -1.16 -47.82
N ALA A 79 16.52 -0.16 -47.69
CA ALA A 79 16.51 1.03 -48.53
C ALA A 79 16.55 2.31 -47.68
N PRO A 80 17.17 3.41 -48.16
CA PRO A 80 17.25 4.67 -47.42
C PRO A 80 15.90 5.23 -46.99
N ASP A 81 14.88 5.15 -47.84
CA ASP A 81 13.52 5.63 -47.52
C ASP A 81 12.86 4.81 -46.41
N LEU A 82 13.09 3.48 -46.41
CA LEU A 82 12.56 2.59 -45.37
C LEU A 82 13.30 2.79 -44.04
N ALA A 83 14.61 3.07 -44.08
CA ALA A 83 15.38 3.41 -42.90
C ALA A 83 14.92 4.75 -42.28
N ASN A 84 14.57 5.76 -43.09
CA ASN A 84 14.02 7.02 -42.57
C ASN A 84 12.64 6.84 -41.92
N ARG A 85 11.75 6.04 -42.51
CA ARG A 85 10.47 5.68 -41.87
C ARG A 85 10.70 4.93 -40.57
N ALA A 86 11.71 4.06 -40.53
CA ALA A 86 12.06 3.29 -39.35
C ALA A 86 12.53 4.14 -38.16
N ILE A 87 13.25 5.23 -38.43
CA ILE A 87 13.62 6.18 -37.37
C ILE A 87 12.37 6.83 -36.78
N GLY A 88 11.43 7.27 -37.63
CA GLY A 88 10.19 7.90 -37.18
C GLY A 88 9.32 7.00 -36.30
N THR A 89 9.13 5.74 -36.69
CA THR A 89 8.35 4.78 -35.88
C THR A 89 9.05 4.43 -34.56
N ILE A 90 10.38 4.29 -34.56
CA ILE A 90 11.15 4.05 -33.32
C ILE A 90 11.04 5.27 -32.39
N ASP A 91 11.09 6.50 -32.90
CA ASP A 91 10.92 7.70 -32.08
C ASP A 91 9.54 7.77 -31.44
N GLU A 92 8.49 7.39 -32.18
CA GLU A 92 7.14 7.26 -31.62
C GLU A 92 7.03 6.15 -30.57
N ALA A 93 7.64 4.99 -30.82
CA ALA A 93 7.72 3.90 -29.85
C ALA A 93 8.43 4.35 -28.55
N LEU A 94 9.56 5.04 -28.68
CA LEU A 94 10.30 5.59 -27.54
C LEU A 94 9.47 6.63 -26.77
N LYS A 95 8.72 7.50 -27.46
CA LYS A 95 7.79 8.44 -26.81
C LYS A 95 6.71 7.69 -26.00
N LYS A 96 6.14 6.61 -26.54
CA LYS A 96 5.15 5.78 -25.83
C LYS A 96 5.75 5.13 -24.57
N ILE A 97 6.95 4.54 -24.68
CA ILE A 97 7.66 3.93 -23.54
C ILE A 97 7.99 4.98 -22.48
N ASN A 98 8.52 6.13 -22.89
CA ASN A 98 8.88 7.21 -21.96
C ASN A 98 7.65 7.74 -21.23
N LYS A 99 6.50 7.88 -21.93
CA LYS A 99 5.24 8.24 -21.30
C LYS A 99 4.81 7.20 -20.27
N GLN A 100 4.82 5.91 -20.62
CA GLN A 100 4.47 4.84 -19.68
C GLN A 100 5.39 4.84 -18.44
N ARG A 101 6.70 5.07 -18.62
CA ARG A 101 7.65 5.16 -17.49
C ARG A 101 7.40 6.40 -16.63
N ALA A 102 7.07 7.54 -17.24
CA ALA A 102 6.74 8.76 -16.53
C ALA A 102 5.45 8.58 -15.70
N ASP A 103 4.42 7.95 -16.27
CA ASP A 103 3.16 7.67 -15.58
C ASP A 103 3.39 6.72 -14.38
N LEU A 104 4.18 5.65 -14.57
CA LEU A 104 4.56 4.75 -13.48
C LEU A 104 5.37 5.43 -12.38
N GLY A 105 6.30 6.33 -12.75
CA GLY A 105 7.03 7.16 -11.78
C GLY A 105 6.10 8.10 -11.01
N GLY A 106 5.09 8.66 -11.67
CA GLY A 106 4.03 9.44 -11.04
C GLY A 106 3.24 8.63 -10.01
N TYR A 107 2.84 7.40 -10.36
CA TYR A 107 2.18 6.50 -9.41
C TYR A 107 3.08 6.11 -8.23
N GLN A 108 4.35 5.82 -8.49
CA GLN A 108 5.34 5.54 -7.43
C GLN A 108 5.44 6.69 -6.44
N ASN A 109 5.62 7.93 -6.92
CA ASN A 109 5.70 9.11 -6.06
C ASN A 109 4.44 9.24 -5.19
N ARG A 110 3.25 9.06 -5.77
CA ARG A 110 2.00 9.12 -5.00
C ARG A 110 1.93 8.04 -3.94
N MET A 111 2.40 6.81 -4.22
CA MET A 111 2.47 5.75 -3.21
C MET A 111 3.46 6.09 -2.11
N GLU A 112 4.64 6.63 -2.43
CA GLU A 112 5.62 7.05 -1.41
C GLU A 112 5.06 8.15 -0.50
N TYR A 113 4.35 9.13 -1.06
CA TYR A 113 3.64 10.14 -0.26
C TYR A 113 2.54 9.53 0.61
N ALA A 114 1.76 8.59 0.06
CA ALA A 114 0.73 7.90 0.82
C ALA A 114 1.33 7.12 1.99
N VAL A 115 2.40 6.36 1.78
CA VAL A 115 3.12 5.60 2.83
C VAL A 115 3.59 6.54 3.94
N ARG A 116 4.29 7.63 3.60
CA ARG A 116 4.74 8.61 4.62
C ARG A 116 3.58 9.21 5.41
N GLY A 117 2.46 9.50 4.75
CA GLY A 117 1.25 9.99 5.41
C GLY A 117 0.62 8.97 6.35
N LEU A 118 0.59 7.70 5.94
CA LEU A 118 0.09 6.59 6.76
C LEU A 118 0.98 6.35 7.97
N ASP A 119 2.30 6.40 7.83
CA ASP A 119 3.24 6.20 8.93
C ASP A 119 3.06 7.27 10.02
N VAL A 120 2.94 8.54 9.62
CA VAL A 120 2.66 9.65 10.54
C VAL A 120 1.28 9.49 11.20
N SER A 121 0.27 9.07 10.43
CA SER A 121 -1.07 8.82 10.98
C SER A 121 -1.07 7.65 11.98
N ALA A 122 -0.31 6.59 11.70
CA ALA A 122 -0.18 5.42 12.55
C ALA A 122 0.51 5.78 13.86
N GLU A 123 1.61 6.56 13.81
CA GLU A 123 2.30 7.07 14.99
C GLU A 123 1.37 7.92 15.88
N ASN A 124 0.64 8.86 15.27
CA ASN A 124 -0.30 9.71 16.01
C ASN A 124 -1.47 8.93 16.63
N MET A 125 -1.97 7.91 15.92
CA MET A 125 -3.04 7.05 16.40
C MET A 125 -2.56 6.18 17.55
N GLN A 126 -1.38 5.56 17.42
CA GLN A 126 -0.76 4.77 18.47
C GLN A 126 -0.46 5.61 19.72
N ALA A 127 0.06 6.83 19.56
CA ALA A 127 0.30 7.75 20.68
C ALA A 127 -1.01 8.15 21.39
N SER A 128 -2.09 8.35 20.63
CA SER A 128 -3.40 8.66 21.21
C SER A 128 -4.01 7.46 21.91
N GLU A 129 -3.87 6.26 21.35
CA GLU A 129 -4.29 5.01 21.99
C GLU A 129 -3.53 4.76 23.29
N SER A 130 -2.21 4.95 23.31
CA SER A 130 -1.39 4.84 24.53
C SER A 130 -1.90 5.78 25.61
N ARG A 131 -2.15 7.06 25.29
CA ARG A 131 -2.68 8.03 26.26
C ARG A 131 -4.02 7.60 26.84
N ILE A 132 -4.93 7.07 26.03
CA ILE A 132 -6.23 6.59 26.50
C ILE A 132 -6.04 5.39 27.43
N ARG A 133 -5.32 4.35 26.97
CA ARG A 133 -5.09 3.14 27.77
C ARG A 133 -4.33 3.43 29.07
N ASP A 134 -3.32 4.28 29.02
CA ASP A 134 -2.51 4.64 30.19
C ASP A 134 -3.31 5.47 31.20
N THR A 135 -4.17 6.38 30.74
CA THR A 135 -5.06 7.17 31.62
C THR A 135 -6.10 6.27 32.30
N ASP A 136 -6.70 5.34 31.55
CA ASP A 136 -7.68 4.40 32.09
C ASP A 136 -7.04 3.45 33.10
N MET A 137 -5.84 2.92 32.80
CA MET A 137 -5.07 2.10 33.73
C MET A 137 -4.68 2.86 34.99
N ALA A 138 -4.24 4.12 34.88
CA ALA A 138 -3.92 4.94 36.04
C ALA A 138 -5.15 5.16 36.93
N ALA A 139 -6.32 5.46 36.35
CA ALA A 139 -7.56 5.62 37.10
C ALA A 139 -7.97 4.32 37.83
N GLN A 140 -7.90 3.17 37.15
CA GLN A 140 -8.19 1.86 37.75
C GLN A 140 -7.20 1.51 38.87
N MET A 141 -5.92 1.84 38.72
CA MET A 141 -4.90 1.60 39.76
C MET A 141 -5.12 2.49 40.99
N VAL A 142 -5.54 3.74 40.81
CA VAL A 142 -5.91 4.65 41.93
C VAL A 142 -7.13 4.11 42.66
N GLU A 143 -8.15 3.67 41.93
CA GLU A 143 -9.35 3.07 42.54
C GLU A 143 -9.05 1.75 43.25
N PHE A 144 -8.24 0.88 42.64
CA PHE A 144 -7.75 -0.34 43.27
C PHE A 144 -6.99 -0.04 44.56
N THR A 145 -6.05 0.92 44.52
CA THR A 145 -5.27 1.32 45.71
C THR A 145 -6.17 1.91 46.79
N LYS A 146 -7.13 2.78 46.43
CA LYS A 146 -8.13 3.33 47.37
C LYS A 146 -8.92 2.20 48.04
N ASN A 147 -9.41 1.23 47.26
CA ASN A 147 -10.16 0.10 47.80
C ASN A 147 -9.27 -0.80 48.68
N GLN A 148 -8.00 -0.97 48.33
CA GLN A 148 -7.05 -1.71 49.16
C GLN A 148 -6.74 -0.99 50.48
N VAL A 149 -6.61 0.34 50.48
CA VAL A 149 -6.48 1.13 51.71
C VAL A 149 -7.76 1.07 52.54
N LEU A 150 -8.93 1.16 51.92
CA LEU A 150 -10.22 1.06 52.63
C LEU A 150 -10.43 -0.32 53.26
N THR A 151 -10.04 -1.40 52.58
CA THR A 151 -10.12 -2.76 53.15
C THR A 151 -9.15 -2.93 54.32
N GLN A 152 -7.91 -2.45 54.21
CA GLN A 152 -6.95 -2.45 55.32
C GLN A 152 -7.44 -1.60 56.51
N ALA A 153 -7.95 -0.40 56.25
CA ALA A 153 -8.54 0.46 57.27
C ALA A 153 -9.78 -0.17 57.92
N GLY A 154 -10.64 -0.82 57.13
CA GLY A 154 -11.79 -1.59 57.63
C GLY A 154 -11.37 -2.71 58.58
N THR A 155 -10.33 -3.49 58.23
CA THR A 155 -9.79 -4.52 59.12
C THR A 155 -9.15 -3.96 60.38
N ALA A 156 -8.42 -2.83 60.29
CA ALA A 156 -7.83 -2.17 61.45
C ALA A 156 -8.89 -1.58 62.38
N MET A 157 -9.96 -0.99 61.82
CA MET A 157 -11.10 -0.47 62.57
C MET A 157 -11.90 -1.59 63.25
N LEU A 158 -12.09 -2.74 62.58
CA LEU A 158 -12.68 -3.93 63.21
C LEU A 158 -11.83 -4.44 64.38
N ALA A 159 -10.50 -4.47 64.23
CA ALA A 159 -9.60 -4.86 65.31
C ALA A 159 -9.66 -3.87 66.48
N GLN A 160 -9.69 -2.56 66.20
CA GLN A 160 -9.79 -1.51 67.21
C GLN A 160 -11.13 -1.54 67.95
N ALA A 161 -12.26 -1.72 67.24
CA ALA A 161 -13.59 -1.83 67.84
C ALA A 161 -13.72 -3.06 68.77
N ASN A 162 -13.11 -4.18 68.39
CA ASN A 162 -13.04 -5.38 69.23
C ASN A 162 -12.18 -5.16 70.48
N ALA A 163 -11.06 -4.44 70.38
CA ALA A 163 -10.21 -4.13 71.54
C ALA A 163 -10.89 -3.14 72.51
N GLN A 164 -11.57 -2.11 71.99
CA GLN A 164 -12.25 -1.09 72.79
C GLN A 164 -13.46 -1.65 73.54
N SER A 165 -14.24 -2.53 72.91
CA SER A 165 -15.38 -3.18 73.57
C SER A 165 -14.97 -4.05 74.76
N GLN A 166 -13.83 -4.75 74.68
CA GLN A 166 -13.30 -5.53 75.82
C GLN A 166 -12.80 -4.64 76.97
N THR A 167 -12.18 -3.49 76.66
CA THR A 167 -11.73 -2.55 77.70
C THR A 167 -12.89 -1.88 78.41
N VAL A 168 -13.95 -1.51 77.69
CA VAL A 168 -15.18 -1.00 78.30
C VAL A 168 -15.85 -2.04 79.20
N LEU A 169 -15.85 -3.32 78.79
CA LEU A 169 -16.38 -4.40 79.62
C LEU A 169 -15.57 -4.60 80.92
N SER A 170 -14.25 -4.34 80.90
CA SER A 170 -13.42 -4.36 82.12
C SER A 170 -13.67 -3.18 83.06
N LEU A 171 -14.14 -2.04 82.54
CA LEU A 171 -14.48 -0.84 83.33
C LEU A 171 -15.88 -0.88 83.93
N LEU A 172 -16.74 -1.79 83.47
CA LEU A 172 -18.11 -2.01 83.97
C LEU A 172 -18.19 -3.17 84.99
N ARG A 173 -17.05 -3.65 85.50
CA ARG A 173 -16.96 -4.70 86.52
C ARG A 173 -16.60 -4.14 87.89
#